data_AF-A0A550CPB6-F1
#
_entry.id   AF-A0A550CPB6-F1
#
_cell.length_a   1.000
_cell.length_b   1.000
_cell.length_c   1.000
_cell.angle_alpha   90.00
_cell.angle_beta   90.00
_cell.angle_gamma   90.00
#
_symmetry.space_group_name_H-M   'P 1'
#
loop_
_entity.id
_entity.type
_entity.pdbx_description
1 polymer ?
#
loop_
_entity_poly.entity_id
_entity_poly.type
_entity_poly.pdbx_seq_one_letter_code
_entity_poly.pdbx_strand_id
1 'polypeptide(L)'
;MTAMPSTPSLPHAVVNSDQSASRTTPSTIATNTAPSPPLRDWQTRRHRSHHVLGFELTEAIARRYCQEACPLPEGASQHKIHAHLITMGDVVPGRLGRKFPIPIVRAPLVKEPSAPSGMTNVIALADNWAPQRRWRQPPTPEVVEQIADELQLEGAEREPRWYKCVNQD
;
A
#
# COMPACT_ATOMS: atom_id res chain seq x y z
N MET A 1 19.79 -13.12 68.81
CA MET A 1 20.66 -12.45 67.81
C MET A 1 19.81 -11.34 67.21
N THR A 2 19.56 -10.21 67.87
CA THR A 2 20.46 -9.17 68.39
C THR A 2 21.08 -8.33 67.26
N ALA A 3 20.65 -7.06 67.23
CA ALA A 3 21.32 -5.83 66.76
C ALA A 3 21.55 -5.61 65.24
N MET A 4 20.86 -4.58 64.71
CA MET A 4 21.48 -3.61 63.78
C MET A 4 22.53 -2.79 64.56
N PRO A 5 23.66 -2.41 63.93
CA PRO A 5 23.83 -0.97 63.74
C PRO A 5 24.65 -0.53 62.50
N SER A 6 24.25 0.65 62.01
CA SER A 6 25.08 1.82 61.66
C SER A 6 26.11 1.79 60.52
N THR A 7 25.83 2.71 59.59
CA THR A 7 26.75 3.52 58.78
C THR A 7 27.93 4.09 59.57
N PRO A 8 29.06 4.35 58.89
CA PRO A 8 29.83 5.56 59.15
C PRO A 8 30.06 6.42 57.89
N SER A 9 30.16 7.71 58.17
CA SER A 9 30.27 8.86 57.26
C SER A 9 31.62 8.99 56.54
N LEU A 10 31.56 9.80 55.48
CA LEU A 10 32.63 10.46 54.69
C LEU A 10 33.91 10.85 55.45
N PRO A 11 35.00 11.08 54.69
CA PRO A 11 35.55 12.44 54.75
C PRO A 11 35.92 13.05 53.38
N HIS A 12 35.55 14.33 53.29
CA HIS A 12 36.34 15.48 52.85
C HIS A 12 37.00 15.50 51.46
N ALA A 13 36.49 16.49 50.71
CA ALA A 13 37.09 17.20 49.59
C ALA A 13 38.63 17.25 49.57
N VAL A 14 39.18 16.97 48.39
CA VAL A 14 40.44 17.53 47.92
C VAL A 14 40.14 18.29 46.63
N VAL A 15 40.29 19.61 46.72
CA VAL A 15 40.46 20.52 45.59
C VAL A 15 41.79 20.18 44.92
N ASN A 16 41.80 20.04 43.60
CA ASN A 16 43.02 20.25 42.84
C ASN A 16 42.66 20.95 41.52
N SER A 17 43.23 22.14 41.34
CA SER A 17 43.11 22.98 40.15
C SER A 17 44.16 22.61 39.10
N ASP A 18 43.85 23.00 37.85
CA ASP A 18 44.76 23.23 36.71
C ASP A 18 45.40 22.00 36.02
N GLN A 19 44.97 21.69 34.78
CA GLN A 19 45.44 22.35 33.55
C GLN A 19 45.35 21.41 32.31
N SER A 20 45.11 22.04 31.16
CA SER A 20 45.46 21.58 29.79
C SER A 20 44.56 20.57 29.04
N ALA A 21 43.63 21.16 28.29
CA ALA A 21 43.38 20.94 26.87
C ALA A 21 43.42 19.50 26.31
N SER A 22 42.23 19.00 25.95
CA SER A 22 42.00 18.43 24.62
C SER A 22 40.53 18.55 24.25
N ARG A 23 40.27 19.25 23.15
CA ARG A 23 38.97 19.30 22.47
C ARG A 23 38.52 17.87 22.18
N THR A 24 37.51 17.39 22.88
CA THR A 24 36.72 16.24 22.43
C THR A 24 35.36 16.79 22.01
N THR A 25 35.18 16.86 20.70
CA THR A 25 33.92 17.17 20.03
C THR A 25 32.79 16.34 20.64
N PRO A 26 31.59 16.91 20.88
CA PRO A 26 30.43 16.08 21.10
C PRO A 26 30.20 15.30 19.79
N SER A 27 30.43 13.99 19.84
CA SER A 27 29.92 13.07 18.82
C SER A 27 28.41 13.14 18.90
N THR A 28 27.83 14.02 18.09
CA THR A 28 26.45 13.92 17.66
C THR A 28 26.32 12.54 17.05
N ILE A 29 25.72 11.61 17.80
CA ILE A 29 25.19 10.37 17.26
C ILE A 29 24.08 10.81 16.31
N ALA A 30 24.45 11.09 15.06
CA ALA A 30 23.51 11.25 13.98
C ALA A 30 22.86 9.89 13.81
N THR A 31 21.70 9.71 14.43
CA THR A 31 20.77 8.66 14.03
C THR A 31 20.44 8.94 12.57
N ASN A 32 21.16 8.27 11.66
CA ASN A 32 20.86 8.20 10.24
C ASN A 32 19.52 7.48 10.07
N THR A 33 18.45 8.14 10.48
CA THR A 33 17.09 7.78 10.10
C THR A 33 16.97 8.33 8.68
N ALA A 34 17.20 7.46 7.69
CA ALA A 34 16.88 7.80 6.32
C ALA A 34 15.44 8.35 6.29
N PRO A 35 15.19 9.52 5.66
CA PRO A 35 13.85 10.07 5.59
C PRO A 35 12.96 9.03 4.90
N SER A 36 11.86 8.66 5.56
CA SER A 36 10.86 7.78 4.93
C SER A 36 10.43 8.42 3.61
N PRO A 37 10.25 7.62 2.54
CA PRO A 37 9.81 8.15 1.27
C PRO A 37 8.50 8.94 1.45
N PRO A 38 8.31 10.03 0.69
CA PRO A 38 7.10 10.84 0.78
C PRO A 38 5.87 9.96 0.59
N LEU A 39 4.85 10.19 1.43
CA LEU A 39 3.58 9.48 1.33
C LEU A 39 2.95 9.76 -0.04
N ARG A 40 2.57 8.70 -0.73
CA ARG A 40 1.93 8.78 -2.04
C ARG A 40 0.50 9.30 -1.91
N ASP A 41 0.00 9.95 -2.96
CA ASP A 41 -1.34 10.57 -2.97
C ASP A 41 -2.45 9.59 -2.55
N TRP A 42 -2.38 8.35 -3.01
CA TRP A 42 -3.39 7.34 -2.69
C TRP A 42 -3.36 6.90 -1.22
N GLN A 43 -2.25 7.08 -0.49
CA GLN A 43 -2.13 6.73 0.92
C GLN A 43 -2.81 7.75 1.84
N THR A 44 -2.85 9.01 1.44
CA THR A 44 -3.34 10.12 2.27
C THR A 44 -4.77 10.51 1.96
N ARG A 45 -5.26 10.18 0.75
CA ARG A 45 -6.59 10.56 0.29
C ARG A 45 -7.69 9.83 1.06
N ARG A 46 -8.55 10.59 1.73
CA ARG A 46 -9.75 10.09 2.41
C ARG A 46 -11.00 10.42 1.61
N HIS A 47 -11.87 9.43 1.45
CA HIS A 47 -13.11 9.56 0.68
C HIS A 47 -14.33 9.42 1.60
N ARG A 48 -15.30 10.33 1.46
CA ARG A 48 -16.56 10.33 2.25
C ARG A 48 -17.66 9.45 1.65
N SER A 49 -17.58 9.11 0.37
CA SER A 49 -18.48 8.19 -0.33
C SER A 49 -17.77 6.88 -0.70
N HIS A 50 -18.50 5.87 -1.16
CA HIS A 50 -17.94 4.57 -1.57
C HIS A 50 -16.89 4.71 -2.67
N HIS A 51 -15.66 4.32 -2.36
CA HIS A 51 -14.53 4.28 -3.27
C HIS A 51 -13.69 3.03 -3.04
N VAL A 52 -13.11 2.53 -4.12
CA VAL A 52 -12.12 1.46 -4.09
C VAL A 52 -10.77 1.99 -4.55
N LEU A 53 -9.71 1.57 -3.88
CA LEU A 53 -8.34 1.79 -4.31
C LEU A 53 -7.94 0.61 -5.17
N GLY A 54 -7.39 0.84 -6.36
CA GLY A 54 -6.93 -0.27 -7.17
C GLY A 54 -6.21 0.12 -8.45
N PHE A 55 -5.93 -0.90 -9.25
CA PHE A 55 -5.40 -0.78 -10.60
C PHE A 55 -6.51 -1.01 -11.62
N GLU A 56 -6.45 -0.29 -12.72
CA GLU A 56 -7.36 -0.53 -13.84
C GLU A 56 -7.12 -1.91 -14.46
N LEU A 57 -8.19 -2.68 -14.66
CA LEU A 57 -8.14 -3.94 -15.35
C LEU A 57 -8.25 -3.71 -16.86
N THR A 58 -7.10 -3.61 -17.51
CA THR A 58 -7.00 -3.43 -18.96
C THR A 58 -7.09 -4.76 -19.71
N GLU A 59 -7.35 -4.68 -21.01
CA GLU A 59 -7.34 -5.86 -21.90
C GLU A 59 -5.97 -6.55 -21.91
N ALA A 60 -4.87 -5.79 -21.83
CA ALA A 60 -3.52 -6.35 -21.77
C ALA A 60 -3.31 -7.22 -20.53
N ILE A 61 -3.76 -6.75 -19.36
CA ILE A 61 -3.72 -7.52 -18.11
C ILE A 61 -4.59 -8.76 -18.24
N ALA A 62 -5.83 -8.61 -18.70
CA ALA A 62 -6.77 -9.70 -18.91
C ALA A 62 -6.17 -10.80 -19.80
N ARG A 63 -5.61 -10.45 -20.97
CA ARG A 63 -4.99 -11.39 -21.91
C ARG A 63 -3.83 -12.18 -21.28
N ARG A 64 -2.99 -11.55 -20.45
CA ARG A 64 -1.88 -12.24 -19.75
C ARG A 64 -2.37 -13.31 -18.78
N TYR A 65 -3.45 -13.03 -18.06
CA TYR A 65 -4.04 -13.97 -17.11
C TYR A 65 -4.95 -15.02 -17.75
N CYS A 66 -5.27 -14.83 -19.03
CA CYS A 66 -6.18 -15.64 -19.81
C CYS A 66 -5.55 -16.92 -20.42
N GLN A 67 -4.23 -17.11 -20.29
CA GLN A 67 -3.38 -17.92 -21.18
C GLN A 67 -3.85 -19.33 -21.60
N GLU A 68 -4.86 -19.96 -20.98
CA GLU A 68 -5.39 -21.27 -21.41
C GLU A 68 -6.92 -21.42 -21.37
N ALA A 69 -7.66 -20.60 -20.62
CA ALA A 69 -9.06 -20.91 -20.28
C ALA A 69 -10.12 -20.14 -21.07
N CYS A 70 -9.82 -18.97 -21.64
CA CYS A 70 -10.82 -18.14 -22.33
C CYS A 70 -10.22 -17.16 -23.36
N PRO A 71 -9.39 -17.63 -24.32
CA PRO A 71 -8.62 -16.73 -25.20
C PRO A 71 -9.52 -15.73 -25.92
N LEU A 72 -9.16 -14.44 -25.81
CA LEU A 72 -9.83 -13.40 -26.57
C LEU A 72 -9.36 -13.46 -28.03
N PRO A 73 -10.25 -13.69 -29.01
CA PRO A 73 -9.84 -13.72 -30.41
C PRO A 73 -9.31 -12.35 -30.84
N GLU A 74 -8.28 -12.36 -31.67
CA GLU A 74 -7.77 -11.14 -32.30
C GLU A 74 -8.88 -10.48 -33.14
N GLY A 75 -9.08 -9.17 -32.98
CA GLY A 75 -10.21 -8.45 -33.60
C GLY A 75 -11.58 -8.67 -32.94
N ALA A 76 -11.62 -9.12 -31.67
CA ALA A 76 -12.86 -9.21 -30.91
C ALA A 76 -13.63 -7.87 -30.89
N SER A 77 -14.96 -7.93 -30.97
CA SER A 77 -15.79 -6.73 -30.84
C SER A 77 -15.66 -6.13 -29.43
N GLN A 78 -15.89 -4.82 -29.31
CA GLN A 78 -15.87 -4.11 -28.02
C GLN A 78 -16.77 -4.76 -26.97
N HIS A 79 -17.93 -5.29 -27.39
CA HIS A 79 -18.82 -6.03 -26.50
C HIS A 79 -18.17 -7.32 -25.95
N LYS A 80 -17.46 -8.08 -26.79
CA LYS A 80 -16.73 -9.29 -26.36
C LYS A 80 -15.55 -8.96 -25.45
N ILE A 81 -14.82 -7.88 -25.75
CA ILE A 81 -13.74 -7.38 -24.88
C ILE A 81 -14.32 -7.01 -23.51
N HIS A 82 -15.41 -6.24 -23.47
CA HIS A 82 -16.05 -5.82 -22.23
C HIS A 82 -16.55 -7.03 -21.41
N ALA A 83 -17.25 -7.97 -22.04
CA ALA A 83 -17.72 -9.19 -21.37
C ALA A 83 -16.56 -10.02 -20.81
N HIS A 84 -15.43 -10.07 -21.52
CA HIS A 84 -14.24 -10.75 -21.03
C HIS A 84 -13.58 -10.02 -19.85
N LEU A 85 -13.49 -8.69 -19.89
CA LEU A 85 -12.98 -7.90 -18.76
C LEU A 85 -13.83 -8.12 -17.49
N ILE A 86 -15.16 -8.25 -17.63
CA ILE A 86 -16.05 -8.60 -16.51
C ILE A 86 -15.63 -9.95 -15.90
N THR A 87 -15.45 -10.98 -16.73
CA THR A 87 -15.00 -12.32 -16.29
C THR A 87 -13.62 -12.26 -15.63
N MET A 88 -12.69 -11.53 -16.24
CA MET A 88 -11.33 -11.39 -15.71
C MET A 88 -11.27 -10.56 -14.42
N GLY A 89 -12.30 -9.74 -14.17
CA GLY A 89 -12.53 -9.06 -12.90
C GLY A 89 -12.68 -9.99 -11.69
N ASP A 90 -13.01 -11.27 -11.90
CA ASP A 90 -13.00 -12.29 -10.84
C ASP A 90 -11.68 -13.08 -10.84
N VAL A 91 -11.17 -13.43 -12.02
CA VAL A 91 -10.00 -14.30 -12.18
C VAL A 91 -8.71 -13.64 -11.70
N VAL A 92 -8.48 -12.38 -12.09
CA VAL A 92 -7.23 -11.67 -11.76
C VAL A 92 -7.13 -11.45 -10.24
N PRO A 93 -8.14 -10.86 -9.56
CA PRO A 93 -8.15 -10.79 -8.09
C PRO A 93 -7.95 -12.13 -7.40
N GLY A 94 -8.62 -13.19 -7.87
CA GLY A 94 -8.51 -14.53 -7.28
C GLY A 94 -7.10 -15.12 -7.39
N ARG A 95 -6.37 -14.86 -8.48
CA ARG A 95 -4.97 -15.30 -8.64
C ARG A 95 -4.02 -14.47 -7.79
N LEU A 96 -4.17 -13.15 -7.79
CA LEU A 96 -3.33 -12.27 -6.98
C LEU A 96 -3.53 -12.50 -5.48
N GLY A 97 -4.78 -12.73 -5.03
CA GLY A 97 -5.09 -13.00 -3.61
C GLY A 97 -4.52 -14.32 -3.07
N ARG A 98 -4.04 -15.22 -3.94
CA ARG A 98 -3.26 -16.41 -3.54
C ARG A 98 -1.78 -16.11 -3.32
N LYS A 99 -1.26 -15.06 -3.98
CA LYS A 99 0.15 -14.65 -3.93
C LYS A 99 0.40 -13.62 -2.83
N PHE A 100 -0.53 -12.69 -2.65
CA PHE A 100 -0.38 -11.59 -1.72
C PHE A 100 -1.34 -11.73 -0.54
N PRO A 101 -0.88 -11.49 0.71
CA PRO A 101 -1.70 -11.60 1.90
C PRO A 101 -2.62 -10.37 2.09
N ILE A 102 -3.21 -9.88 1.00
CA ILE A 102 -4.14 -8.76 1.02
C ILE A 102 -5.49 -9.18 0.41
N PRO A 103 -6.59 -8.58 0.88
CA PRO A 103 -7.91 -8.83 0.34
C PRO A 103 -8.04 -8.19 -1.05
N ILE A 104 -7.68 -8.92 -2.09
CA ILE A 104 -7.92 -8.46 -3.46
C ILE A 104 -9.35 -8.84 -3.81
N VAL A 105 -10.22 -7.84 -3.69
CA VAL A 105 -11.66 -7.99 -3.86
C VAL A 105 -12.03 -7.76 -5.32
N ARG A 106 -13.08 -8.44 -5.78
CA ARG A 106 -13.77 -8.06 -7.00
C ARG A 106 -14.29 -6.63 -6.81
N ALA A 107 -13.80 -5.68 -7.59
CA ALA A 107 -14.37 -4.35 -7.60
C ALA A 107 -15.65 -4.34 -8.47
N PRO A 108 -16.67 -3.56 -8.10
CA PRO A 108 -17.75 -3.24 -9.03
C PRO A 108 -17.21 -2.44 -10.22
N LEU A 109 -18.07 -2.22 -11.21
CA LEU A 109 -17.82 -1.19 -12.22
C LEU A 109 -17.62 0.15 -11.49
N VAL A 110 -16.61 0.93 -11.90
CA VAL A 110 -16.28 2.19 -11.22
C VAL A 110 -16.15 3.33 -12.22
N LYS A 111 -16.35 4.56 -11.75
CA LYS A 111 -16.07 5.75 -12.56
C LYS A 111 -14.58 5.99 -12.63
N GLU A 112 -14.08 6.22 -13.84
CA GLU A 112 -12.72 6.65 -14.06
C GLU A 112 -12.47 7.99 -13.32
N PRO A 113 -11.34 8.16 -12.62
CA PRO A 113 -11.10 9.38 -11.85
C PRO A 113 -10.98 10.63 -12.71
N SER A 114 -10.58 10.45 -13.99
CA SER A 114 -10.33 11.51 -14.98
C SER A 114 -11.50 11.78 -15.92
N ALA A 115 -12.46 10.85 -16.05
CA ALA A 115 -13.53 10.96 -17.05
C ALA A 115 -14.91 11.11 -16.40
N PRO A 116 -15.72 12.11 -16.77
CA PRO A 116 -17.04 12.36 -16.18
C PRO A 116 -18.06 11.24 -16.43
N SER A 117 -17.86 10.43 -17.48
CA SER A 117 -18.74 9.32 -17.88
C SER A 117 -18.02 8.00 -18.16
N GLY A 118 -16.70 7.93 -17.99
CA GLY A 118 -15.93 6.71 -18.23
C GLY A 118 -16.18 5.69 -17.13
N MET A 119 -16.61 4.48 -17.51
CA MET A 119 -16.72 3.34 -16.62
C MET A 119 -15.56 2.39 -16.89
N THR A 120 -14.92 1.89 -15.84
CA THR A 120 -13.82 0.93 -15.97
C THR A 120 -13.93 -0.18 -14.94
N ASN A 121 -13.22 -1.28 -15.20
CA ASN A 121 -13.06 -2.40 -14.28
C ASN A 121 -11.78 -2.20 -13.48
N VAL A 122 -11.80 -2.55 -12.20
CA VAL A 122 -10.65 -2.33 -11.29
C VAL A 122 -10.33 -3.60 -10.51
N ILE A 123 -9.04 -3.82 -10.30
CA ILE A 123 -8.52 -4.79 -9.34
C ILE A 123 -8.43 -4.06 -8.00
N ALA A 124 -9.42 -4.26 -7.11
CA ALA A 124 -9.48 -3.55 -5.84
C ALA A 124 -8.49 -4.12 -4.82
N LEU A 125 -7.67 -3.23 -4.28
CA LEU A 125 -6.70 -3.47 -3.21
C LEU A 125 -7.27 -3.11 -1.83
N ALA A 126 -8.16 -2.12 -1.79
CA ALA A 126 -8.90 -1.72 -0.61
C ALA A 126 -10.25 -1.11 -1.00
N ASP A 127 -11.26 -1.27 -0.14
CA ASP A 127 -12.59 -0.68 -0.26
C ASP A 127 -12.90 0.08 1.04
N ASN A 128 -13.06 1.39 0.94
CA ASN A 128 -13.24 2.26 2.10
C ASN A 128 -14.55 1.99 2.89
N TRP A 129 -15.52 1.31 2.29
CA TRP A 129 -16.82 0.97 2.87
C TRP A 129 -16.98 -0.52 3.16
N ALA A 130 -15.99 -1.36 2.83
CA ALA A 130 -16.06 -2.80 3.10
C ALA A 130 -16.42 -3.10 4.57
N PRO A 131 -17.27 -4.09 4.87
CA PRO A 131 -17.63 -4.41 6.25
C PRO A 131 -16.43 -4.75 7.14
N GLN A 132 -15.41 -5.40 6.57
CA GLN A 132 -14.22 -5.83 7.29
C GLN A 132 -13.16 -4.73 7.33
N ARG A 133 -12.68 -4.36 8.53
CA ARG A 133 -11.67 -3.30 8.70
C ARG A 133 -10.40 -3.52 7.88
N ARG A 134 -9.93 -4.77 7.79
CA ARG A 134 -8.73 -5.13 7.01
C ARG A 134 -8.88 -4.89 5.51
N TRP A 135 -10.11 -4.76 5.00
CA TRP A 135 -10.40 -4.45 3.59
C TRP A 135 -10.49 -2.93 3.35
N ARG A 136 -10.67 -2.14 4.41
CA ARG A 136 -10.69 -0.66 4.33
C ARG A 136 -9.30 -0.03 4.32
N GLN A 137 -8.31 -0.78 4.78
CA GLN A 137 -6.96 -0.27 4.90
C GLN A 137 -6.22 -0.50 3.58
N PRO A 138 -5.66 0.57 2.96
CA PRO A 138 -4.77 0.42 1.85
C PRO A 138 -3.59 -0.50 2.21
N PRO A 139 -3.09 -1.33 1.28
CA PRO A 139 -1.86 -2.08 1.47
C PRO A 139 -0.65 -1.15 1.69
N THR A 140 0.45 -1.73 2.17
CA THR A 140 1.72 -1.01 2.23
C THR A 140 2.24 -0.72 0.81
N PRO A 141 3.04 0.36 0.62
CA PRO A 141 3.62 0.68 -0.69
C PRO A 141 4.41 -0.49 -1.30
N GLU A 142 5.13 -1.24 -0.47
CA GLU A 142 5.89 -2.42 -0.89
C GLU A 142 4.99 -3.49 -1.53
N VAL A 143 3.84 -3.78 -0.93
CA VAL A 143 2.88 -4.74 -1.49
C VAL A 143 2.27 -4.21 -2.79
N VAL A 144 1.98 -2.91 -2.86
CA VAL A 144 1.50 -2.26 -4.09
C VAL A 144 2.52 -2.39 -5.22
N GLU A 145 3.80 -2.19 -4.93
CA GLU A 145 4.89 -2.34 -5.91
C GLU A 145 5.01 -3.78 -6.41
N GLN A 146 4.98 -4.76 -5.50
CA GLN A 146 5.02 -6.18 -5.88
C GLN A 146 3.81 -6.58 -6.75
N ILE A 147 2.63 -6.04 -6.46
CA ILE A 147 1.43 -6.27 -7.28
C ILE A 147 1.57 -5.60 -8.64
N ALA A 148 2.12 -4.38 -8.69
CA ALA A 148 2.38 -3.68 -9.94
C ALA A 148 3.39 -4.45 -10.82
N ASP A 149 4.41 -5.06 -10.21
CA ASP A 149 5.36 -5.93 -10.91
C ASP A 149 4.70 -7.21 -11.43
N GLU A 150 3.88 -7.85 -10.60
CA GLU A 150 3.13 -9.05 -10.99
C GLU A 150 2.10 -8.78 -12.11
N LEU A 151 1.53 -7.58 -12.13
CA LEU A 151 0.67 -7.09 -13.20
C LEU A 151 1.47 -6.56 -14.41
N GLN A 152 2.79 -6.41 -14.26
CA GLN A 152 3.72 -5.84 -15.24
C GLN A 152 3.23 -4.45 -15.71
N LEU A 153 2.95 -3.58 -14.75
CA LEU A 153 2.58 -2.18 -14.95
C LEU A 153 3.84 -1.32 -15.05
N GLU A 154 3.78 -0.27 -15.86
CA GLU A 154 4.90 0.64 -16.10
C GLU A 154 4.49 2.11 -15.94
N GLY A 155 5.46 2.97 -15.61
CA GLY A 155 5.25 4.41 -15.47
C GLY A 155 4.13 4.77 -14.49
N ALA A 156 3.19 5.59 -14.94
CA ALA A 156 2.08 6.09 -14.11
C ALA A 156 1.06 5.01 -13.72
N GLU A 157 0.97 3.91 -14.47
CA GLU A 157 0.01 2.83 -14.19
C GLU A 157 0.40 2.01 -12.95
N ARG A 158 1.66 2.10 -12.52
CA ARG A 158 2.16 1.48 -11.29
C ARG A 158 1.59 2.11 -10.03
N GLU A 159 0.98 3.28 -10.12
CA GLU A 159 0.33 3.94 -9.00
C GLU A 159 -1.17 3.62 -8.99
N PRO A 160 -1.69 2.98 -7.94
CA PRO A 160 -3.11 2.72 -7.83
C PRO A 160 -3.88 4.03 -7.60
N ARG A 161 -5.12 4.06 -8.08
CA ARG A 161 -5.99 5.24 -7.98
C ARG A 161 -7.23 4.91 -7.17
N TRP A 162 -7.82 5.93 -6.56
CA TRP A 162 -9.13 5.81 -5.93
C TRP A 162 -10.22 6.03 -6.96
N TYR A 163 -11.09 5.03 -7.12
CA TYR A 163 -12.20 5.04 -8.04
C TYR A 163 -13.51 5.12 -7.28
N LYS A 164 -14.45 5.95 -7.76
CA LYS A 164 -15.78 6.05 -7.17
C LYS A 164 -16.62 4.87 -7.66
N CYS A 165 -17.18 4.10 -6.73
CA CYS A 165 -18.12 3.03 -7.09
C CYS A 165 -19.41 3.64 -7.63
N VAL A 166 -19.96 3.05 -8.70
CA VAL A 166 -21.35 3.31 -9.06
C VAL A 166 -22.24 2.43 -8.19
N ASN A 167 -23.23 3.05 -7.55
CA ASN A 167 -24.30 2.28 -6.93
C ASN A 167 -24.98 1.48 -8.07
N GLN A 168 -24.88 0.16 -8.02
CA GLN A 168 -25.78 -0.70 -8.77
C GLN A 168 -27.06 -0.77 -7.92
N ASP A 169 -28.00 0.12 -8.22
CA ASP A 169 -29.38 0.00 -7.72
C ASP A 169 -30.07 -1.21 -8.35
#